data_AF-A0A378KNY1-F1
#
_entry.id   AF-A0A378KNY1-F1
#
_cell.length_a   1.000
_cell.length_b   1.000
_cell.length_c   1.000
_cell.angle_alpha   90.00
_cell.angle_beta   90.00
_cell.angle_gamma   90.00
#
_symmetry.space_group_name_H-M   'P 1'
#
loop_
_entity.id
_entity.type
_entity.pdbx_description
1 polymer ?
#
loop_
_entity_poly.entity_id
_entity_poly.type
_entity_poly.pdbx_seq_one_letter_code
_entity_poly.pdbx_strand_id
1 'polypeptide(L)'
;MPLIVNLSTIHTLHPISKSVEAFAQLCNEYSVGCFSSCPTLFKSWSNYAWVMYQYKMNEQQLIQPYKLGAISTEQFLQNLLHIFPFLQEAEAEQETMIGLNGSESYSEDFALALLEHAWNEIIDLDDTSALRFPTLVTQSESEPVYLISNTNELNVLKILRLLKKQNPEIKFITPVDLSVRESKDPIEIAPNIFLCLSYRYQLFKNVTDNRNVNPHSTMSLLNHLVKEQLSDVDTSSIRVVSQYGGDLSEAGRIGIPAHNILHADQFFNEPQLEIKKNN
;
A
#
# COMPACT_ATOMS: atom_id res chain seq x y z
N MET A 1 22.69 -0.46 13.39
CA MET A 1 22.31 0.49 12.34
C MET A 1 20.90 0.19 11.83
N PRO A 2 19.86 0.82 12.42
CA PRO A 2 18.50 0.75 11.90
C PRO A 2 18.40 1.08 10.42
N LEU A 3 17.57 0.32 9.71
CA LEU A 3 17.27 0.52 8.29
C LEU A 3 15.84 1.02 8.13
N ILE A 4 15.65 2.18 7.50
CA ILE A 4 14.34 2.73 7.16
C ILE A 4 14.13 2.56 5.66
N VAL A 5 13.05 1.88 5.26
CA VAL A 5 12.75 1.55 3.86
C VAL A 5 11.35 2.04 3.51
N ASN A 6 11.20 2.76 2.39
CA ASN A 6 9.87 3.06 1.88
C ASN A 6 9.20 1.77 1.38
N LEU A 7 8.00 1.43 1.89
CA LEU A 7 7.31 0.18 1.57
C LEU A 7 7.10 -0.05 0.06
N SER A 8 6.98 1.02 -0.73
CA SER A 8 6.80 0.92 -2.18
C SER A 8 8.03 0.45 -2.95
N THR A 9 9.17 0.25 -2.29
CA THR A 9 10.34 -0.36 -2.93
C THR A 9 10.24 -1.89 -3.00
N ILE A 10 9.31 -2.51 -2.26
CA ILE A 10 9.17 -3.98 -2.16
C ILE A 10 7.82 -4.50 -2.70
N HIS A 11 7.05 -3.66 -3.39
CA HIS A 11 5.85 -4.04 -4.12
C HIS A 11 5.70 -3.18 -5.37
N THR A 12 4.88 -3.63 -6.30
CA THR A 12 4.58 -2.94 -7.54
C THR A 12 3.32 -2.09 -7.35
N LEU A 13 3.43 -0.80 -7.70
CA LEU A 13 2.30 0.13 -7.70
C LEU A 13 1.92 0.46 -9.13
N HIS A 14 0.74 0.01 -9.55
CA HIS A 14 0.19 0.32 -10.86
C HIS A 14 -0.52 1.69 -10.89
N PRO A 15 -0.71 2.27 -12.09
CA PRO A 15 -1.52 3.47 -12.25
C PRO A 15 -2.96 3.27 -11.78
N ILE A 16 -3.60 4.36 -11.31
CA ILE A 16 -5.00 4.37 -10.87
C ILE A 16 -5.97 3.79 -11.93
N SER A 17 -5.61 3.88 -13.21
CA SER A 17 -6.40 3.28 -14.30
C SER A 17 -6.67 1.79 -14.11
N LYS A 18 -5.77 1.03 -13.45
CA LYS A 18 -6.00 -0.39 -13.12
C LYS A 18 -7.17 -0.59 -12.18
N SER A 19 -7.25 0.18 -11.09
CA SER A 19 -8.40 0.12 -10.19
C SER A 19 -9.68 0.59 -10.89
N VAL A 20 -9.60 1.64 -11.72
CA VAL A 20 -10.75 2.12 -12.50
C VAL A 20 -11.25 1.04 -13.49
N GLU A 21 -10.34 0.35 -14.18
CA GLU A 21 -10.66 -0.79 -15.06
C GLU A 21 -11.39 -1.88 -14.28
N ALA A 22 -10.92 -2.21 -13.08
CA ALA A 22 -11.52 -3.23 -12.23
C ALA A 22 -12.92 -2.84 -11.73
N PHE A 23 -13.11 -1.61 -11.27
CA PHE A 23 -14.45 -1.11 -10.93
C PHE A 23 -15.38 -1.07 -12.14
N ALA A 24 -14.88 -0.73 -13.33
CA ALA A 24 -15.66 -0.76 -14.56
C ALA A 24 -16.04 -2.19 -14.96
N GLN A 25 -15.19 -3.16 -14.66
CA GLN A 25 -15.49 -4.58 -14.83
C GLN A 25 -16.62 -5.04 -13.90
N LEU A 26 -16.63 -4.62 -12.63
CA LEU A 26 -17.78 -4.85 -11.74
C LEU A 26 -19.09 -4.28 -12.32
N CYS A 27 -19.05 -3.08 -12.91
CA CYS A 27 -20.22 -2.55 -13.61
C CYS A 27 -20.64 -3.44 -14.80
N ASN A 28 -19.69 -3.95 -15.59
CA ASN A 28 -20.02 -4.80 -16.73
C ASN A 28 -20.65 -6.14 -16.32
N GLU A 29 -20.20 -6.70 -15.20
CA GLU A 29 -20.62 -8.01 -14.71
C GLU A 29 -21.94 -7.95 -13.95
N TYR A 30 -22.11 -6.94 -13.08
CA TYR A 30 -23.21 -6.91 -12.11
C TYR A 30 -24.24 -5.81 -12.37
N SER A 31 -23.94 -4.78 -13.18
CA SER A 31 -24.94 -3.74 -13.46
C SER A 31 -25.96 -4.25 -14.50
N VAL A 32 -27.17 -4.53 -14.03
CA VAL A 32 -28.31 -4.83 -14.91
C VAL A 32 -28.86 -3.50 -15.44
N GLY A 33 -28.21 -2.92 -16.43
CA GLY A 33 -28.69 -1.69 -17.07
C GLY A 33 -30.01 -1.90 -17.83
N CYS A 34 -30.90 -0.89 -17.78
CA CYS A 34 -32.14 -0.76 -18.57
C CYS A 34 -31.93 -0.83 -20.12
N PHE A 35 -30.67 -0.90 -20.58
CA PHE A 35 -30.25 -1.03 -21.98
C PHE A 35 -29.60 -2.39 -22.24
N SER A 36 -30.35 -3.47 -22.03
CA SER A 36 -29.95 -4.84 -22.37
C SER A 36 -29.67 -5.07 -23.87
N SER A 37 -30.01 -4.11 -24.73
CA SER A 37 -29.91 -4.17 -26.19
C SER A 37 -28.66 -3.50 -26.81
N CYS A 38 -27.78 -2.87 -26.01
CA CYS A 38 -26.56 -2.24 -26.55
C CYS A 38 -25.33 -3.18 -26.56
N PRO A 39 -24.45 -3.11 -27.58
CA PRO A 39 -23.26 -3.94 -27.68
C PRO A 39 -22.33 -3.78 -26.46
N THR A 40 -21.67 -4.88 -26.08
CA THR A 40 -20.73 -4.97 -24.95
C THR A 40 -19.65 -3.89 -24.96
N LEU A 41 -19.13 -3.51 -26.14
CA LEU A 41 -18.11 -2.47 -26.29
C LEU A 41 -18.57 -1.08 -25.80
N PHE A 42 -19.83 -0.71 -26.07
CA PHE A 42 -20.36 0.59 -25.62
C PHE A 42 -20.59 0.60 -24.11
N LYS A 43 -21.01 -0.54 -23.54
CA LYS A 43 -21.17 -0.71 -22.08
C LYS A 43 -19.83 -0.60 -21.36
N SER A 44 -18.77 -1.24 -21.86
CA SER A 44 -17.44 -1.19 -21.24
C SER A 44 -16.85 0.22 -21.23
N TRP A 45 -16.97 0.95 -22.33
CA TRP A 45 -16.47 2.33 -22.39
C TRP A 45 -17.30 3.31 -21.55
N SER A 46 -18.64 3.22 -21.60
CA SER A 46 -19.50 4.08 -20.78
C SER A 46 -19.31 3.82 -19.28
N ASN A 47 -19.14 2.56 -18.89
CA ASN A 47 -18.88 2.19 -17.50
C ASN A 47 -17.53 2.70 -17.03
N TYR A 48 -16.47 2.57 -17.85
CA TYR A 48 -15.17 3.16 -17.53
C TYR A 48 -15.24 4.68 -17.35
N ALA A 49 -15.90 5.39 -18.27
CA ALA A 49 -16.07 6.84 -18.19
C ALA A 49 -16.87 7.25 -16.95
N TRP A 50 -17.92 6.50 -16.61
CA TRP A 50 -18.72 6.73 -15.41
C TRP A 50 -17.91 6.49 -14.13
N VAL A 51 -17.12 5.41 -14.04
CA VAL A 51 -16.23 5.16 -12.89
C VAL A 51 -15.19 6.26 -12.75
N MET A 52 -14.57 6.71 -13.85
CA MET A 52 -13.65 7.86 -13.84
C MET A 52 -14.32 9.13 -13.33
N TYR A 53 -15.58 9.37 -13.72
CA TYR A 53 -16.37 10.49 -13.22
C TYR A 53 -16.63 10.35 -11.72
N GLN A 54 -17.04 9.17 -11.25
CA GLN A 54 -17.26 8.89 -9.83
C GLN A 54 -15.98 9.09 -9.01
N TYR A 55 -14.83 8.62 -9.50
CA TYR A 55 -13.54 8.82 -8.85
C TYR A 55 -13.26 10.31 -8.65
N LYS A 56 -13.42 11.12 -9.70
CA LYS A 56 -13.20 12.57 -9.63
C LYS A 56 -14.17 13.28 -8.70
N MET A 57 -15.46 12.94 -8.75
CA MET A 57 -16.49 13.55 -7.90
C MET A 57 -16.30 13.19 -6.41
N ASN A 58 -15.81 11.99 -6.14
CA ASN A 58 -15.64 11.49 -4.77
C ASN A 58 -14.21 11.67 -4.22
N GLU A 59 -13.31 12.30 -4.98
CA GLU A 59 -11.91 12.46 -4.59
C GLU A 59 -11.77 13.15 -3.22
N GLN A 60 -12.42 14.29 -3.03
CA GLN A 60 -12.27 15.10 -1.81
C GLN A 60 -13.15 14.63 -0.64
N GLN A 61 -14.30 14.02 -0.92
CA GLN A 61 -15.29 13.66 0.09
C GLN A 61 -15.18 12.22 0.60
N LEU A 62 -14.49 11.34 -0.14
CA LEU A 62 -14.38 9.92 0.19
C LEU A 62 -12.95 9.40 0.08
N ILE A 63 -12.32 9.53 -1.09
CA ILE A 63 -11.01 8.92 -1.38
C ILE A 63 -9.89 9.55 -0.54
N GLN A 64 -9.78 10.88 -0.53
CA GLN A 64 -8.77 11.58 0.26
C GLN A 64 -8.99 11.39 1.77
N PRO A 65 -10.21 11.57 2.32
CA PRO A 65 -10.47 11.24 3.73
C PRO A 65 -10.04 9.82 4.11
N TYR A 66 -10.31 8.83 3.26
CA TYR A 66 -9.88 7.46 3.51
C TYR A 66 -8.35 7.31 3.49
N LYS A 67 -7.69 7.82 2.44
CA LYS A 67 -6.22 7.80 2.33
C LYS A 67 -5.55 8.48 3.53
N LEU A 68 -6.17 9.53 4.05
CA LEU A 68 -5.69 10.30 5.20
C LEU A 68 -6.07 9.67 6.57
N GLY A 69 -6.78 8.55 6.59
CA GLY A 69 -7.23 7.90 7.82
C GLY A 69 -8.29 8.67 8.60
N ALA A 70 -9.02 9.59 7.95
CA ALA A 70 -10.11 10.34 8.57
C ALA A 70 -11.42 9.54 8.64
N ILE A 71 -11.54 8.49 7.83
CA ILE A 71 -12.63 7.51 7.87
C ILE A 71 -12.07 6.09 7.90
N SER A 72 -12.80 5.15 8.51
CA SER A 72 -12.38 3.75 8.59
C SER A 72 -12.53 3.03 7.25
N THR A 73 -11.85 1.88 7.09
CA THR A 73 -12.01 1.02 5.90
C THR A 73 -13.45 0.55 5.73
N GLU A 74 -14.13 0.16 6.82
CA GLU A 74 -15.55 -0.21 6.77
C GLU A 74 -16.43 0.95 6.26
N GLN A 75 -16.25 2.17 6.78
CA GLN A 75 -16.98 3.34 6.31
C GLN A 75 -16.69 3.63 4.84
N PHE A 76 -15.43 3.50 4.42
CA PHE A 76 -15.02 3.71 3.04
C PHE A 76 -15.69 2.70 2.09
N LEU A 77 -15.63 1.41 2.40
CA LEU A 77 -16.24 0.35 1.60
C LEU A 77 -17.77 0.47 1.54
N GLN A 78 -18.41 0.82 2.66
CA GLN A 78 -19.85 1.08 2.69
C GLN A 78 -20.23 2.28 1.82
N ASN A 79 -19.48 3.38 1.87
CA ASN A 79 -19.73 4.53 1.01
C ASN A 79 -19.49 4.20 -0.48
N LEU A 80 -18.50 3.36 -0.80
CA LEU A 80 -18.34 2.82 -2.16
C LEU A 80 -19.58 2.01 -2.57
N LEU A 81 -20.10 1.14 -1.71
CA LEU A 81 -21.30 0.34 -1.99
C LEU A 81 -22.52 1.23 -2.31
N HIS A 82 -22.64 2.41 -1.72
CA HIS A 82 -23.69 3.38 -2.07
C HIS A 82 -23.51 3.97 -3.49
N ILE A 83 -22.27 4.07 -3.98
CA ILE A 83 -21.96 4.49 -5.36
C ILE A 83 -22.24 3.36 -6.35
N PHE A 84 -22.04 2.11 -5.93
CA PHE A 84 -22.26 0.90 -6.72
C PHE A 84 -23.44 0.06 -6.16
N PRO A 85 -24.66 0.62 -6.11
CA PRO A 85 -25.78 0.00 -5.38
C PRO A 85 -26.22 -1.34 -5.96
N PHE A 86 -25.95 -1.59 -7.26
CA PHE A 86 -26.26 -2.85 -7.92
C PHE A 86 -25.49 -4.06 -7.35
N LEU A 87 -24.41 -3.83 -6.60
CA LEU A 87 -23.68 -4.91 -5.93
C LEU A 87 -24.40 -5.42 -4.67
N GLN A 88 -25.34 -4.67 -4.10
CA GLN A 88 -26.10 -5.11 -2.91
C GLN A 88 -26.93 -6.37 -3.18
N GLU A 89 -27.31 -6.58 -4.43
CA GLU A 89 -28.09 -7.73 -4.89
C GLU A 89 -27.20 -8.81 -5.54
N ALA A 90 -25.87 -8.64 -5.52
CA ALA A 90 -24.96 -9.58 -6.14
C ALA A 90 -24.90 -10.88 -5.32
N GLU A 91 -25.29 -11.99 -5.93
CA GLU A 91 -25.15 -13.31 -5.32
C GLU A 91 -23.73 -13.83 -5.51
N ALA A 92 -23.18 -14.39 -4.44
CA ALA A 92 -21.85 -14.98 -4.44
C ALA A 92 -21.83 -16.29 -5.24
N GLU A 93 -21.22 -16.28 -6.42
CA GLU A 93 -20.79 -17.53 -7.05
C GLU A 93 -19.65 -18.13 -6.21
N GLN A 94 -19.81 -19.39 -5.81
CA GLN A 94 -18.94 -20.04 -4.83
C GLN A 94 -17.46 -20.06 -5.27
N GLU A 95 -17.18 -20.15 -6.57
CA GLU A 95 -15.83 -20.09 -7.14
C GLU A 95 -15.22 -18.67 -7.05
N THR A 96 -16.02 -17.64 -7.31
CA THR A 96 -15.62 -16.23 -7.19
C THR A 96 -15.30 -15.88 -5.74
N MET A 97 -16.09 -16.39 -4.78
CA MET A 97 -15.77 -16.26 -3.36
C MET A 97 -14.47 -16.96 -2.97
N ILE A 98 -14.14 -18.12 -3.53
CA ILE A 98 -12.88 -18.81 -3.25
C ILE A 98 -11.68 -18.02 -3.81
N GLY A 99 -11.84 -17.41 -4.98
CA GLY A 99 -10.81 -16.55 -5.59
C GLY A 99 -10.59 -15.24 -4.84
N LEU A 100 -11.66 -14.61 -4.35
CA LEU A 100 -11.63 -13.37 -3.57
C LEU A 100 -11.17 -13.62 -2.12
N ASN A 101 -11.61 -14.71 -1.51
CA ASN A 101 -11.29 -15.11 -0.14
C ASN A 101 -10.16 -16.14 -0.10
N GLY A 102 -8.99 -15.79 -0.65
CA GLY A 102 -7.75 -16.41 -0.21
C GLY A 102 -7.49 -16.12 1.28
N SER A 103 -8.31 -16.72 2.16
CA SER A 103 -8.35 -16.71 3.62
C SER A 103 -8.23 -15.37 4.38
N GLU A 104 -8.09 -14.22 3.72
CA GLU A 104 -7.69 -13.00 4.44
C GLU A 104 -8.44 -11.72 4.02
N SER A 105 -9.54 -11.76 3.23
CA SER A 105 -10.37 -10.58 2.87
C SER A 105 -10.71 -9.70 4.09
N TYR A 106 -10.80 -8.38 3.92
CA TYR A 106 -11.20 -7.49 5.02
C TYR A 106 -12.68 -7.70 5.37
N SER A 107 -13.52 -7.96 4.36
CA SER A 107 -14.94 -8.19 4.54
C SER A 107 -15.35 -9.63 4.21
N GLU A 108 -16.24 -10.18 5.02
CA GLU A 108 -16.95 -11.43 4.76
C GLU A 108 -18.17 -11.20 3.81
N ASP A 109 -18.58 -9.95 3.62
CA ASP A 109 -19.63 -9.57 2.68
C ASP A 109 -19.09 -9.58 1.23
N PHE A 110 -19.78 -10.29 0.34
CA PHE A 110 -19.34 -10.48 -1.05
C PHE A 110 -19.24 -9.16 -1.83
N ALA A 111 -20.20 -8.26 -1.66
CA ALA A 111 -20.20 -6.98 -2.37
C ALA A 111 -19.03 -6.11 -1.91
N LEU A 112 -18.76 -6.08 -0.61
CA LEU A 112 -17.61 -5.35 -0.05
C LEU A 112 -16.28 -6.00 -0.47
N ALA A 113 -16.20 -7.33 -0.54
CA ALA A 113 -15.02 -8.04 -1.01
C ALA A 113 -14.71 -7.75 -2.49
N LEU A 114 -15.73 -7.65 -3.35
CA LEU A 114 -15.58 -7.21 -4.75
C LEU A 114 -15.02 -5.78 -4.83
N LEU A 115 -15.55 -4.85 -4.03
CA LEU A 115 -15.09 -3.46 -3.97
C LEU A 115 -13.65 -3.36 -3.44
N GLU A 116 -13.31 -4.12 -2.40
CA GLU A 116 -11.94 -4.24 -1.88
C GLU A 116 -10.99 -4.75 -2.97
N HIS A 117 -11.38 -5.80 -3.69
CA HIS A 117 -10.57 -6.36 -4.76
C HIS A 117 -10.30 -5.32 -5.85
N ALA A 118 -11.35 -4.68 -6.37
CA ALA A 118 -11.22 -3.64 -7.40
C ALA A 118 -10.40 -2.43 -6.94
N TRP A 119 -10.46 -2.06 -5.65
CA TRP A 119 -9.61 -1.02 -5.08
C TRP A 119 -8.12 -1.43 -5.07
N ASN A 120 -7.85 -2.67 -4.69
CA ASN A 120 -6.50 -3.21 -4.52
C ASN A 120 -5.80 -3.61 -5.82
N GLU A 121 -6.45 -3.52 -6.99
CA GLU A 121 -5.84 -3.82 -8.30
C GLU A 121 -4.66 -2.91 -8.68
N ILE A 122 -4.43 -1.82 -7.93
CA ILE A 122 -3.22 -1.02 -8.06
C ILE A 122 -2.00 -1.65 -7.39
N ILE A 123 -2.17 -2.68 -6.56
CA ILE A 123 -1.12 -3.32 -5.79
C ILE A 123 -0.83 -4.70 -6.38
N ASP A 124 0.43 -4.90 -6.78
CA ASP A 124 0.93 -6.19 -7.21
C ASP A 124 2.32 -6.45 -6.62
N LEU A 125 2.84 -7.65 -6.83
CA LEU A 125 4.19 -8.05 -6.44
C LEU A 125 4.84 -8.78 -7.62
N ASP A 126 5.51 -8.03 -8.49
CA ASP A 126 6.28 -8.63 -9.58
C ASP A 126 7.47 -9.45 -9.06
N ASP A 127 8.02 -10.31 -9.93
CA ASP A 127 9.16 -11.19 -9.60
C ASP A 127 10.38 -10.42 -9.06
N THR A 128 10.57 -9.17 -9.48
CA THR A 128 11.71 -8.35 -9.02
C THR A 128 11.47 -7.88 -7.58
N SER A 129 10.26 -7.39 -7.29
CA SER A 129 9.85 -6.90 -5.99
C SER A 129 9.72 -8.03 -4.96
N ALA A 130 9.27 -9.20 -5.42
CA ALA A 130 9.20 -10.42 -4.62
C ALA A 130 10.53 -10.78 -3.96
N LEU A 131 11.64 -10.61 -4.68
CA LEU A 131 12.98 -10.95 -4.20
C LEU A 131 13.55 -9.93 -3.20
N ARG A 132 12.96 -8.73 -3.10
CA ARG A 132 13.48 -7.65 -2.23
C ARG A 132 13.14 -7.85 -0.77
N PHE A 133 11.99 -8.46 -0.45
CA PHE A 133 11.57 -8.64 0.94
C PHE A 133 12.47 -9.63 1.72
N PRO A 134 12.86 -10.80 1.17
CA PRO A 134 13.86 -11.67 1.79
C PRO A 134 15.17 -10.96 2.17
N THR A 135 15.67 -10.05 1.34
CA THR A 135 16.85 -9.24 1.66
C THR A 135 16.67 -8.42 2.93
N LEU A 136 15.47 -7.87 3.14
CA LEU A 136 15.14 -7.13 4.36
C LEU A 136 15.03 -8.05 5.58
N VAL A 137 14.57 -9.29 5.41
CA VAL A 137 14.54 -10.29 6.48
C VAL A 137 15.95 -10.68 6.91
N THR A 138 16.86 -10.94 5.97
CA THR A 138 18.26 -11.19 6.32
C THR A 138 18.88 -9.99 7.05
N GLN A 139 18.56 -8.77 6.65
CA GLN A 139 19.01 -7.57 7.36
C GLN A 139 18.45 -7.52 8.79
N SER A 140 17.19 -7.91 8.98
CA SER A 140 16.49 -7.84 10.26
C SER A 140 17.05 -8.79 11.33
N GLU A 141 17.83 -9.80 10.94
CA GLU A 141 18.55 -10.66 11.88
C GLU A 141 19.60 -9.91 12.72
N SER A 142 20.11 -8.80 12.20
CA SER A 142 21.16 -8.01 12.83
C SER A 142 20.67 -6.67 13.39
N GLU A 143 19.71 -6.03 12.72
CA GLU A 143 19.34 -4.65 12.97
C GLU A 143 17.86 -4.40 12.64
N PRO A 144 17.14 -3.53 13.36
CA PRO A 144 15.74 -3.29 13.11
C PRO A 144 15.49 -2.68 11.73
N VAL A 145 14.46 -3.17 11.04
CA VAL A 145 14.00 -2.66 9.74
C VAL A 145 12.64 -1.98 9.94
N TYR A 146 12.54 -0.70 9.55
CA TYR A 146 11.33 0.09 9.59
C TYR A 146 10.82 0.34 8.17
N LEU A 147 9.69 -0.29 7.82
CA LEU A 147 8.96 -0.04 6.58
C LEU A 147 8.04 1.17 6.77
N ILE A 148 8.26 2.26 6.04
CA ILE A 148 7.43 3.47 6.10
C ILE A 148 6.51 3.57 4.89
N SER A 149 5.24 3.94 5.09
CA SER A 149 4.26 4.02 4.00
C SER A 149 3.21 5.11 4.19
N ASN A 150 2.86 5.78 3.08
CA ASN A 150 1.74 6.71 2.96
C ASN A 150 0.46 6.07 2.37
N THR A 151 0.40 4.73 2.28
CA THR A 151 -0.76 4.05 1.70
C THR A 151 -1.90 3.87 2.73
N ASN A 152 -3.03 3.31 2.29
CA ASN A 152 -4.20 3.03 3.14
C ASN A 152 -4.24 1.58 3.63
N GLU A 153 -5.09 1.29 4.61
CA GLU A 153 -5.23 -0.02 5.25
C GLU A 153 -5.49 -1.16 4.24
N LEU A 154 -6.40 -1.00 3.26
CA LEU A 154 -6.70 -2.04 2.26
C LEU A 154 -5.46 -2.39 1.43
N ASN A 155 -4.74 -1.37 0.96
CA ASN A 155 -3.53 -1.58 0.18
C ASN A 155 -2.44 -2.27 1.03
N VAL A 156 -2.26 -1.87 2.30
CA VAL A 156 -1.30 -2.54 3.20
C VAL A 156 -1.67 -4.01 3.38
N LEU A 157 -2.95 -4.31 3.63
CA LEU A 157 -3.44 -5.68 3.76
C LEU A 157 -3.11 -6.51 2.52
N LYS A 158 -3.38 -5.97 1.32
CA LYS A 158 -3.02 -6.64 0.05
C LYS A 158 -1.51 -6.86 -0.07
N ILE A 159 -0.68 -5.87 0.26
CA ILE A 159 0.79 -6.01 0.22
C ILE A 159 1.23 -7.14 1.16
N LEU A 160 0.78 -7.16 2.41
CA LEU A 160 1.14 -8.21 3.37
C LEU A 160 0.68 -9.60 2.90
N ARG A 161 -0.53 -9.72 2.34
CA ARG A 161 -1.03 -10.97 1.74
C ARG A 161 -0.10 -11.47 0.63
N LEU A 162 0.30 -10.59 -0.29
CA LEU A 162 1.21 -10.93 -1.39
C LEU A 162 2.59 -11.35 -0.86
N LEU A 163 3.15 -10.61 0.10
CA LEU A 163 4.43 -10.94 0.72
C LEU A 163 4.41 -12.30 1.42
N LYS A 164 3.36 -12.60 2.19
CA LYS A 164 3.16 -13.92 2.83
C LYS A 164 3.06 -15.05 1.81
N LYS A 165 2.27 -14.84 0.75
CA LYS A 165 2.06 -15.85 -0.31
C LYS A 165 3.36 -16.18 -1.04
N GLN A 166 4.16 -15.16 -1.32
CA GLN A 166 5.39 -15.29 -2.11
C GLN A 166 6.59 -15.77 -1.27
N ASN A 167 6.55 -15.59 0.06
CA ASN A 167 7.63 -15.95 0.98
C ASN A 167 7.10 -16.79 2.15
N PRO A 168 6.59 -18.01 1.90
CA PRO A 168 5.94 -18.85 2.92
C PRO A 168 6.87 -19.32 4.04
N GLU A 169 8.19 -19.26 3.84
CA GLU A 169 9.20 -19.59 4.83
C GLU A 169 9.41 -18.50 5.88
N ILE A 170 8.98 -17.27 5.61
CA ILE A 170 9.12 -16.15 6.53
C ILE A 170 8.04 -16.24 7.61
N LYS A 171 8.46 -16.11 8.87
CA LYS A 171 7.55 -16.12 10.02
C LYS A 171 6.89 -14.75 10.20
N PHE A 172 5.75 -14.54 9.53
CA PHE A 172 4.93 -13.35 9.76
C PHE A 172 4.20 -13.41 11.11
N ILE A 173 4.08 -12.27 11.77
CA ILE A 173 3.21 -12.10 12.94
C ILE A 173 1.77 -12.01 12.43
N THR A 174 0.87 -12.81 12.98
CA THR A 174 -0.56 -12.81 12.62
C THR A 174 -1.40 -13.05 13.88
N PRO A 175 -2.48 -12.28 14.14
CA PRO A 175 -2.98 -11.17 13.32
C PRO A 175 -2.14 -9.89 13.44
N VAL A 176 -2.13 -9.08 12.39
CA VAL A 176 -1.57 -7.71 12.40
C VAL A 176 -2.72 -6.72 12.47
N ASP A 177 -2.73 -5.87 13.49
CA ASP A 177 -3.74 -4.82 13.62
C ASP A 177 -3.35 -3.59 12.79
N LEU A 178 -4.01 -3.42 11.65
CA LEU A 178 -3.80 -2.32 10.71
C LEU A 178 -4.91 -1.26 10.77
N SER A 179 -5.81 -1.35 11.74
CA SER A 179 -7.00 -0.50 11.84
C SER A 179 -6.64 0.99 11.76
N VAL A 180 -7.49 1.75 11.07
CA VAL A 180 -7.40 3.21 11.04
C VAL A 180 -7.70 3.77 12.44
N ARG A 181 -6.63 4.10 13.17
CA ARG A 181 -6.67 4.75 14.48
C ARG A 181 -5.41 5.56 14.68
N GLU A 182 -5.49 6.60 15.51
CA GLU A 182 -4.29 7.32 15.91
C GLU A 182 -3.43 6.45 16.83
N SER A 183 -2.21 6.15 16.39
CA SER A 183 -1.19 5.43 17.15
C SER A 183 0.17 5.71 16.54
N LYS A 184 1.14 6.03 17.40
CA LYS A 184 2.53 6.31 17.02
C LYS A 184 3.41 5.08 17.23
N ASP A 185 2.85 3.90 17.39
CA ASP A 185 3.62 2.69 17.65
C ASP A 185 3.90 1.96 16.32
N PRO A 186 5.17 1.62 16.01
CA PRO A 186 5.50 0.75 14.88
C PRO A 186 4.85 -0.62 15.08
N ILE A 187 4.36 -1.21 13.99
CA ILE A 187 3.67 -2.51 14.02
C ILE A 187 4.67 -3.59 13.61
N GLU A 188 5.02 -4.50 14.50
CA GLU A 188 5.88 -5.62 14.10
C GLU A 188 5.10 -6.60 13.21
N ILE A 189 5.60 -6.84 12.00
CA ILE A 189 4.96 -7.72 11.00
C ILE A 189 5.72 -9.04 10.80
N ALA A 190 7.00 -9.05 11.15
CA ALA A 190 7.92 -10.19 11.16
C ALA A 190 9.06 -9.84 12.15
N PRO A 191 9.84 -10.82 12.65
CA PRO A 191 10.88 -10.56 13.64
C PRO A 191 11.80 -9.40 13.26
N ASN A 192 11.79 -8.36 14.10
CA ASN A 192 12.60 -7.14 13.94
C ASN A 192 12.29 -6.32 12.66
N ILE A 193 11.12 -6.53 12.06
CA ILE A 193 10.59 -5.76 10.93
C ILE A 193 9.30 -5.07 11.36
N PHE A 194 9.36 -3.75 11.38
CA PHE A 194 8.29 -2.88 11.86
C PHE A 194 7.68 -2.09 10.70
N LEU A 195 6.36 -1.94 10.71
CA LEU A 195 5.60 -1.19 9.74
C LEU A 195 5.09 0.10 10.40
N CYS A 196 5.41 1.23 9.77
CA CYS A 196 4.98 2.57 10.18
C CYS A 196 4.09 3.16 9.08
N LEU A 197 2.86 3.55 9.45
CA LEU A 197 1.83 3.96 8.51
C LEU A 197 1.39 5.39 8.78
N SER A 198 1.48 6.26 7.78
CA SER A 198 1.22 7.69 7.96
C SER A 198 -0.18 7.99 8.46
N TYR A 199 -1.19 7.15 8.17
CA TYR A 199 -2.55 7.33 8.69
C TYR A 199 -2.69 7.01 10.17
N ARG A 200 -1.91 6.08 10.69
CA ARG A 200 -1.89 5.86 12.13
C ARG A 200 -1.15 6.97 12.85
N TYR A 201 -0.09 7.45 12.21
CA TYR A 201 0.71 8.54 12.75
C TYR A 201 0.09 9.91 12.54
N GLN A 202 -0.99 10.07 11.75
CA GLN A 202 -1.50 11.40 11.38
C GLN A 202 -0.40 12.30 10.77
N LEU A 203 0.59 11.70 10.10
CA LEU A 203 1.75 12.36 9.51
C LEU A 203 1.63 12.40 7.98
N PHE A 204 0.43 12.71 7.51
CA PHE A 204 0.23 13.06 6.12
C PHE A 204 0.65 14.49 5.86
N LYS A 205 1.00 14.75 4.61
CA LYS A 205 1.04 16.10 4.07
C LYS A 205 -0.39 16.66 4.12
N ASN A 206 -0.56 17.89 4.58
CA ASN A 206 -1.87 18.54 4.55
C ASN A 206 -2.38 18.57 3.10
N VAL A 207 -3.69 18.70 2.88
CA VAL A 207 -4.29 18.77 1.53
C VAL A 207 -3.62 19.83 0.64
N THR A 208 -3.13 20.91 1.25
CA THR A 208 -2.33 21.98 0.60
C THR A 208 -0.93 21.52 0.19
N ASP A 209 -0.28 20.67 0.98
CA ASP A 209 1.08 20.15 0.76
C ASP A 209 1.11 19.00 -0.27
N ASN A 210 0.04 18.20 -0.34
CA ASN A 210 -0.12 17.13 -1.33
C ASN A 210 -0.18 17.60 -2.79
N ARG A 211 -0.47 18.88 -3.04
CA ARG A 211 -0.52 19.42 -4.42
C ARG A 211 0.86 19.64 -5.06
N ASN A 212 1.89 19.83 -4.24
CA ASN A 212 3.23 20.21 -4.71
C ASN A 212 4.30 19.13 -4.47
N VAL A 213 3.96 18.01 -3.82
CA VAL A 213 4.91 16.96 -3.47
C VAL A 213 4.35 15.60 -3.87
N ASN A 214 5.21 14.67 -4.27
CA ASN A 214 4.83 13.30 -4.59
C ASN A 214 3.99 12.68 -3.44
N PRO A 215 2.76 12.18 -3.72
CA PRO A 215 1.85 11.66 -2.68
C PRO A 215 2.38 10.40 -1.98
N HIS A 216 3.29 9.66 -2.62
CA HIS A 216 3.89 8.44 -2.08
C HIS A 216 5.12 8.70 -1.20
N SER A 217 5.59 9.95 -1.16
CA SER A 217 6.73 10.33 -0.34
C SER A 217 6.33 10.48 1.13
N THR A 218 7.07 9.78 1.98
CA THR A 218 6.87 9.58 3.43
C THR A 218 7.67 10.55 4.29
N MET A 219 8.13 11.68 3.73
CA MET A 219 8.99 12.68 4.40
C MET A 219 8.62 13.00 5.86
N SER A 220 7.36 13.32 6.14
CA SER A 220 6.90 13.68 7.49
C SER A 220 7.04 12.50 8.47
N LEU A 221 6.69 11.30 8.03
CA LEU A 221 6.83 10.07 8.80
C LEU A 221 8.30 9.72 9.04
N LEU A 222 9.15 9.84 8.00
CA LEU A 222 10.60 9.66 8.11
C LEU A 222 11.22 10.60 9.16
N ASN A 223 10.89 11.88 9.08
CA ASN A 223 11.40 12.90 10.01
C ASN A 223 10.99 12.59 11.46
N HIS A 224 9.73 12.21 11.69
CA HIS A 224 9.25 11.83 13.02
C HIS A 224 9.93 10.56 13.54
N LEU A 225 10.05 9.51 12.72
CA LEU A 225 10.72 8.26 13.09
C LEU A 225 12.16 8.52 13.54
N VAL A 226 12.90 9.36 12.80
CA VAL A 226 14.30 9.68 13.13
C VAL A 226 14.41 10.58 14.36
N LYS A 227 13.59 11.62 14.48
CA LYS A 227 13.76 12.62 15.55
C LYS A 227 13.10 12.27 16.87
N GLU A 228 12.03 11.50 16.84
CA GLU A 228 11.23 11.22 18.03
C GLU A 228 11.35 9.77 18.48
N GLN A 229 11.30 8.81 17.55
CA GLN A 229 11.31 7.39 17.93
C GLN A 229 12.72 6.79 17.99
N LEU A 230 13.60 7.23 17.10
CA LEU A 230 15.01 6.82 17.06
C LEU A 230 15.91 7.93 17.63
N SER A 231 15.39 8.76 18.53
CA SER A 231 16.10 9.91 19.11
C SER A 231 17.41 9.54 19.79
N ASP A 232 17.50 8.32 20.32
CA ASP A 232 18.67 7.80 21.03
C ASP A 232 19.71 7.15 20.08
N VAL A 233 19.39 7.02 18.79
CA VAL A 233 20.28 6.48 17.76
C VAL A 233 20.94 7.64 17.03
N ASP A 234 22.26 7.64 16.96
CA ASP A 234 22.97 8.63 16.14
C ASP A 234 22.54 8.49 14.67
N THR A 235 22.15 9.60 14.04
CA THR A 235 21.83 9.71 12.61
C THR A 235 22.91 9.13 11.70
N SER A 236 24.19 9.14 12.12
CA SER A 236 25.29 8.48 11.40
C SER A 236 25.14 6.95 11.32
N SER A 237 24.33 6.38 12.19
CA SER A 237 24.02 4.96 12.33
C SER A 237 22.59 4.63 11.85
N ILE A 238 21.99 5.48 11.03
CA ILE A 238 20.69 5.22 10.38
C ILE A 238 20.90 5.15 8.87
N ARG A 239 20.29 4.16 8.21
CA ARG A 239 20.26 4.04 6.75
C ARG A 239 18.85 4.24 6.23
N VAL A 240 18.70 4.95 5.11
CA VAL A 240 17.42 5.21 4.45
C VAL A 240 17.46 4.71 3.02
N VAL A 241 16.44 3.94 2.64
CA VAL A 241 16.23 3.42 1.29
C VAL A 241 14.87 3.86 0.77
N SER A 242 14.84 4.54 -0.38
CA SER A 242 13.59 4.96 -1.03
C SER A 242 13.77 5.08 -2.54
N GLN A 243 12.68 4.94 -3.29
CA GLN A 243 12.62 5.24 -4.72
C GLN A 243 12.13 6.68 -5.00
N TYR A 244 11.75 7.43 -3.95
CA TYR A 244 11.27 8.80 -4.10
C TYR A 244 12.31 9.80 -3.64
N GLY A 245 12.72 10.69 -4.55
CA GLY A 245 13.70 11.74 -4.26
C GLY A 245 13.32 12.67 -3.11
N GLY A 246 12.03 12.86 -2.83
CA GLY A 246 11.57 13.63 -1.67
C GLY A 246 12.00 13.01 -0.33
N ASP A 247 11.90 11.70 -0.19
CA ASP A 247 12.31 10.99 1.03
C ASP A 247 13.83 11.03 1.20
N LEU A 248 14.57 10.85 0.10
CA LEU A 248 16.04 10.91 0.09
C LEU A 248 16.54 12.32 0.44
N SER A 249 15.90 13.36 -0.10
CA SER A 249 16.24 14.76 0.20
C SER A 249 15.94 15.10 1.66
N GLU A 250 14.82 14.61 2.19
CA GLU A 250 14.45 14.80 3.60
C GLU A 250 15.42 14.08 4.53
N ALA A 251 15.86 12.86 4.21
CA ALA A 251 16.88 12.12 4.96
C ALA A 251 18.18 12.94 5.11
N GLY A 252 18.63 13.58 4.03
CA GLY A 252 19.79 14.47 4.07
C GLY A 252 19.54 15.72 4.91
N ARG A 253 18.34 16.30 4.81
CA ARG A 253 17.94 17.49 5.58
C ARG A 253 17.90 17.23 7.09
N ILE A 254 17.52 16.03 7.51
CA ILE A 254 17.45 15.64 8.94
C ILE A 254 18.78 15.12 9.49
N GLY A 255 19.87 15.16 8.70
CA GLY A 255 21.23 14.91 9.17
C GLY A 255 21.78 13.51 8.87
N ILE A 256 21.08 12.67 8.11
CA ILE A 256 21.59 11.34 7.75
C ILE A 256 22.74 11.53 6.72
N PRO A 257 23.91 10.90 6.93
CA PRO A 257 25.03 11.02 6.00
C PRO A 257 24.67 10.54 4.59
N ALA A 258 25.20 11.22 3.56
CA ALA A 258 24.87 10.90 2.16
C ALA A 258 25.15 9.44 1.76
N HIS A 259 26.18 8.80 2.33
CA HIS A 259 26.50 7.39 2.04
C HIS A 259 25.51 6.39 2.66
N ASN A 260 24.65 6.83 3.57
CA ASN A 260 23.59 6.05 4.18
C ASN A 260 22.22 6.33 3.53
N ILE A 261 22.15 7.18 2.51
CA ILE A 261 20.94 7.51 1.77
C ILE A 261 21.05 6.84 0.40
N LEU A 262 20.26 5.79 0.19
CA LEU A 262 20.38 4.94 -0.99
C LEU A 262 19.09 4.95 -1.79
N HIS A 263 19.23 5.02 -3.12
CA HIS A 263 18.10 4.73 -4.00
C HIS A 263 17.77 3.23 -3.91
N ALA A 264 16.48 2.87 -4.01
CA ALA A 264 16.03 1.48 -3.95
C ALA A 264 16.79 0.56 -4.91
N ASP A 265 16.95 0.96 -6.17
CA ASP A 265 17.66 0.15 -7.17
C ASP A 265 19.14 -0.03 -6.84
N GLN A 266 19.80 0.94 -6.20
CA GLN A 266 21.18 0.76 -5.74
C GLN A 266 21.23 -0.24 -4.60
N PHE A 267 20.35 -0.09 -3.62
CA PHE A 267 20.33 -0.97 -2.45
C PHE A 267 20.00 -2.43 -2.80
N PHE A 268 19.01 -2.66 -3.66
CA PHE A 268 18.53 -4.01 -3.99
C PHE A 268 19.24 -4.66 -5.19
N ASN A 269 19.79 -3.87 -6.13
CA ASN A 269 20.42 -4.41 -7.34
C ASN A 269 21.96 -4.28 -7.33
N GLU A 270 22.57 -3.62 -6.34
CA GLU A 270 24.03 -3.73 -6.18
C GLU A 270 24.37 -5.19 -5.90
N PRO A 271 25.34 -5.78 -6.62
CA PRO A 271 25.69 -7.18 -6.48
C PRO A 271 26.35 -7.42 -5.12
N GLN A 272 25.55 -7.75 -4.11
CA GLN A 272 26.08 -8.21 -2.81
C GLN A 272 26.58 -9.67 -2.85
N LEU A 273 27.06 -10.17 -3.99
CA LEU A 273 27.54 -11.55 -4.14
C LEU A 273 28.78 -11.74 -5.05
N GLU A 274 29.67 -10.75 -5.21
CA GLU A 274 30.99 -10.99 -5.86
C GLU A 274 32.23 -10.87 -4.96
N ILE A 275 32.14 -10.49 -3.68
CA ILE A 275 33.35 -10.21 -2.86
C ILE A 275 33.46 -11.03 -1.56
N LYS A 276 32.74 -12.15 -1.41
CA LYS A 276 32.99 -13.11 -0.30
C LYS A 276 33.15 -14.58 -0.69
N LYS A 277 33.40 -14.87 -1.97
CA LYS A 277 33.85 -16.20 -2.43
C LYS A 277 35.26 -16.25 -3.02
N ASN A 278 35.96 -15.12 -3.15
CA ASN A 278 37.36 -15.09 -3.56
C ASN A 278 38.17 -14.21 -2.60
N ASN A 279 38.56 -14.79 -1.47
CA ASN A 279 39.86 -14.65 -0.80
C ASN A 279 39.88 -15.47 0.49
#